data_AF-A0A559M0K9-F1
#
_entry.id   AF-A0A559M0K9-F1
#
_cell.length_a   1.000
_cell.length_b   1.000
_cell.length_c   1.000
_cell.angle_alpha   90.00
_cell.angle_beta   90.00
_cell.angle_gamma   90.00
#
_symmetry.space_group_name_H-M   'P 1'
#
loop_
_entity.id
_entity.type
_entity.pdbx_description
1 polymer ?
#
loop_
_entity_poly.entity_id
_entity_poly.type
_entity_poly.pdbx_seq_one_letter_code
_entity_poly.pdbx_strand_id
1 'polypeptide(L)'
;MGEGPSDKWTYAITSHLGCTRYEFLVAGRYETNWRFIAHSGNDFAMNTSMTERSKLGGIGFMWKDILQKNVECGGFHVQLGLGDQIYGDRLWKEIPLLKQWLAMSGKDNRRSAAWTARHEEDVSHAYFHYYSSHFDQPYLREAFAQIPHVLQIDDHDM
;
A
#
# COMPACT_ATOMS: atom_id res chain seq x y z
N MET A 1 -5.65 15.49 20.71
CA MET A 1 -7.00 15.68 20.12
C MET A 1 -7.67 16.81 20.85
N GLY A 2 -8.20 17.80 20.13
CA GLY A 2 -8.95 18.90 20.74
C GLY A 2 -10.26 18.41 21.36
N GLU A 3 -10.83 19.21 22.27
CA GLU A 3 -12.18 18.98 22.78
C GLU A 3 -13.28 19.40 21.79
N GLY A 4 -12.90 20.06 20.68
CA GLY A 4 -13.78 20.52 19.61
C GLY A 4 -14.10 19.47 18.53
N PRO A 5 -14.77 19.89 17.44
CA PRO A 5 -15.03 19.05 16.27
C PRO A 5 -13.73 18.67 15.54
N SER A 6 -13.83 17.89 14.46
CA SER A 6 -12.68 17.59 13.61
C SER A 6 -11.88 18.83 13.19
N ASP A 7 -10.56 18.70 13.25
CA ASP A 7 -9.61 19.76 12.90
C ASP A 7 -8.72 19.33 11.74
N LYS A 8 -8.44 20.25 10.81
CA LYS A 8 -7.43 20.04 9.77
C LYS A 8 -6.04 20.34 10.29
N TRP A 9 -5.13 19.40 10.09
CA TRP A 9 -3.73 19.54 10.45
C TRP A 9 -2.89 19.62 9.19
N THR A 10 -1.98 20.58 9.14
CA THR A 10 -1.06 20.77 8.03
C THR A 10 0.31 20.23 8.41
N TYR A 11 0.94 19.49 7.51
CA TYR A 11 2.35 19.12 7.61
C TYR A 11 3.07 19.40 6.29
N ALA A 12 4.40 19.41 6.33
CA ALA A 12 5.22 19.64 5.15
C ALA A 12 6.37 18.64 5.08
N ILE A 13 6.67 18.16 3.87
CA ILE A 13 7.85 17.35 3.57
C ILE A 13 8.83 18.27 2.84
N THR A 14 10.02 18.43 3.43
CA THR A 14 11.11 19.22 2.83
C THR A 14 12.22 18.29 2.37
N SER A 15 12.65 18.46 1.13
CA SER A 15 13.76 17.73 0.52
C SER A 15 14.64 18.68 -0.28
N HIS A 16 15.74 18.16 -0.86
CA HIS A 16 16.57 18.91 -1.80
C HIS A 16 15.82 19.35 -3.08
N LEU A 17 14.65 18.77 -3.36
CA LEU A 17 13.80 19.11 -4.50
C LEU A 17 12.75 20.19 -4.19
N GLY A 18 12.54 20.53 -2.92
CA GLY A 18 11.55 21.52 -2.51
C GLY A 18 10.79 21.16 -1.23
N CYS A 19 9.74 21.94 -0.96
CA CYS A 19 8.87 21.79 0.21
C CYS A 19 7.43 21.60 -0.27
N THR A 20 6.84 20.43 0.00
CA THR A 20 5.46 20.11 -0.33
C THR A 20 4.63 20.09 0.94
N ARG A 21 3.46 20.72 0.92
CA ARG A 21 2.53 20.78 2.07
C ARG A 21 1.32 19.91 1.81
N TYR A 22 0.86 19.26 2.88
CA TYR A 22 -0.31 18.40 2.88
C TYR A 22 -1.21 18.73 4.07
N GLU A 23 -2.48 18.41 3.95
CA GLU A 23 -3.47 18.53 5.01
C GLU A 23 -4.16 17.18 5.24
N PHE A 24 -4.46 16.87 6.50
CA PHE A 24 -5.28 15.72 6.87
C PHE A 24 -6.25 16.08 7.99
N LEU A 25 -7.31 15.29 8.14
CA LEU A 25 -8.34 15.51 9.15
C LEU A 25 -8.05 14.70 10.42
N VAL A 26 -8.09 15.35 11.57
CA VAL A 26 -8.00 14.70 12.89
C VAL A 26 -9.36 14.71 13.55
N ALA A 27 -9.88 13.53 13.89
CA ALA A 27 -11.16 13.39 14.57
C ALA A 27 -11.17 14.10 15.94
N GLY A 28 -12.25 14.83 16.22
CA GLY A 28 -12.51 15.39 17.54
C GLY A 28 -12.72 14.30 18.58
N ARG A 29 -12.32 14.54 19.84
CA ARG A 29 -12.37 13.52 20.90
C ARG A 29 -13.77 12.92 21.14
N TYR A 30 -14.80 13.74 20.95
CA TYR A 30 -16.20 13.38 21.17
C TYR A 30 -17.04 13.38 19.88
N GLU A 31 -16.39 13.44 18.72
CA GLU A 31 -17.08 13.42 17.45
C GLU A 31 -17.61 12.02 17.13
N THR A 32 -18.88 11.94 16.74
CA THR A 32 -19.54 10.68 16.37
C THR A 32 -19.70 10.51 14.86
N ASN A 33 -19.56 11.57 14.08
CA ASN A 33 -19.81 11.57 12.63
C ASN A 33 -18.55 11.25 11.84
N TRP A 34 -17.93 10.12 12.16
CA TRP A 34 -16.71 9.67 11.49
C TRP A 34 -17.01 9.22 10.06
N ARG A 35 -16.09 9.59 9.18
CA ARG A 35 -16.05 9.22 7.76
C ARG A 35 -14.78 8.45 7.53
N PHE A 36 -14.89 7.24 6.99
CA PHE A 36 -13.76 6.40 6.66
C PHE A 36 -13.98 5.72 5.31
N ILE A 37 -12.88 5.27 4.71
CA ILE A 37 -12.90 4.32 3.59
C ILE A 37 -12.30 3.00 4.07
N ALA A 38 -12.75 1.90 3.49
CA ALA A 38 -12.13 0.59 3.68
C ALA A 38 -11.78 0.01 2.31
N HIS A 39 -10.59 -0.55 2.18
CA HIS A 39 -10.10 -1.16 0.95
C HIS A 39 -9.30 -2.43 1.22
N SER A 40 -9.33 -3.33 0.25
CA SER A 40 -8.49 -4.52 0.11
C SER A 40 -8.26 -4.73 -1.38
N GLY A 41 -7.25 -5.51 -1.76
CA GLY A 41 -6.92 -5.73 -3.17
C GLY A 41 -6.42 -4.44 -3.82
N ASN A 42 -5.39 -3.83 -3.25
CA ASN A 42 -4.89 -2.51 -3.66
C ASN A 42 -3.98 -2.57 -4.90
N ASP A 43 -3.85 -3.73 -5.56
CA ASP A 43 -3.24 -3.91 -6.87
C ASP A 43 -4.01 -5.00 -7.63
N PHE A 44 -3.58 -5.29 -8.85
CA PHE A 44 -4.06 -6.43 -9.60
C PHE A 44 -3.33 -7.70 -9.21
N ALA A 45 -4.11 -8.75 -8.93
CA ALA A 45 -3.62 -10.10 -8.73
C ALA A 45 -2.70 -10.56 -9.87
N MET A 46 -1.76 -11.45 -9.54
CA MET A 46 -0.74 -11.95 -10.47
C MET A 46 -1.29 -12.54 -11.77
N ASN A 47 -2.50 -13.09 -11.75
CA ASN A 47 -3.13 -13.70 -12.91
C ASN A 47 -3.80 -12.67 -13.86
N THR A 48 -3.86 -11.40 -13.47
CA THR A 48 -4.39 -10.33 -14.32
C THR A 48 -3.35 -9.90 -15.33
N SER A 49 -3.61 -10.14 -16.62
CA SER A 49 -2.69 -9.82 -17.70
C SER A 49 -2.49 -8.31 -17.85
N MET A 50 -1.35 -7.90 -18.41
CA MET A 50 -1.10 -6.48 -18.71
C MET A 50 -2.17 -5.86 -19.60
N THR A 51 -2.74 -6.64 -20.53
CA THR A 51 -3.83 -6.19 -21.40
C THR A 51 -5.11 -5.90 -20.61
N GLU A 52 -5.46 -6.74 -19.64
CA GLU A 52 -6.62 -6.51 -18.75
C GLU A 52 -6.39 -5.31 -17.84
N ARG A 53 -5.20 -5.21 -17.21
CA ARG A 53 -4.81 -4.06 -16.40
C ARG A 53 -4.93 -2.75 -17.18
N SER A 54 -4.48 -2.76 -18.43
CA SER A 54 -4.55 -1.59 -19.32
C SER A 54 -5.97 -1.21 -19.68
N LYS A 55 -6.84 -2.20 -19.94
CA LYS A 55 -8.27 -1.96 -20.23
C LYS A 55 -9.02 -1.35 -19.05
N LEU A 56 -8.65 -1.72 -17.83
CA LEU A 56 -9.23 -1.19 -16.59
C LEU A 56 -8.61 0.14 -16.17
N GLY A 57 -7.57 0.59 -16.87
CA GLY A 57 -6.95 1.89 -16.62
C GLY A 57 -6.02 1.94 -15.40
N GLY A 58 -5.65 0.78 -14.86
CA GLY A 58 -4.80 0.67 -13.67
C GLY A 58 -5.53 0.94 -12.36
N ILE A 59 -4.79 0.92 -11.25
CA ILE A 59 -5.36 1.08 -9.89
C ILE A 59 -5.74 2.54 -9.59
N GLY A 60 -5.19 3.50 -10.36
CA GLY A 60 -5.26 4.92 -10.05
C GLY A 60 -6.67 5.51 -10.11
N PHE A 61 -7.60 4.89 -10.85
CA PHE A 61 -8.98 5.39 -10.97
C PHE A 61 -9.73 5.34 -9.64
N MET A 62 -9.60 4.25 -8.88
CA MET A 62 -10.18 4.14 -7.55
C MET A 62 -9.65 5.25 -6.63
N TRP A 63 -8.33 5.45 -6.62
CA TRP A 63 -7.69 6.47 -5.79
C TRP A 63 -8.05 7.90 -6.20
N LYS A 64 -8.26 8.13 -7.50
CA LYS A 64 -8.77 9.41 -8.01
C LYS A 64 -10.17 9.69 -7.47
N ASP A 65 -11.06 8.71 -7.50
CA ASP A 65 -12.43 8.83 -6.98
C ASP A 65 -12.42 9.05 -5.46
N ILE A 66 -11.56 8.33 -4.72
CA ILE A 66 -11.35 8.53 -3.28
C ILE A 66 -10.89 9.95 -2.98
N LEU A 67 -9.92 10.49 -3.71
CA LEU A 67 -9.46 11.87 -3.54
C LEU A 67 -10.57 12.89 -3.82
N GLN A 68 -11.34 12.67 -4.88
CA GLN A 68 -12.49 13.53 -5.18
C GLN A 68 -13.49 13.50 -4.02
N LYS A 69 -13.83 12.31 -3.50
CA LYS A 69 -14.72 12.17 -2.34
C LYS A 69 -14.14 12.77 -1.07
N ASN A 70 -12.83 12.68 -0.86
CA ASN A 70 -12.15 13.29 0.27
C ASN A 70 -12.37 14.81 0.29
N VAL A 71 -12.28 15.46 -0.88
CA VAL A 71 -12.58 16.89 -1.01
C VAL A 71 -14.07 17.17 -0.81
N GLU A 72 -14.95 16.43 -1.49
CA GLU A 72 -16.41 16.65 -1.45
C GLU A 72 -17.00 16.52 -0.04
N CYS A 73 -16.52 15.58 0.78
CA CYS A 73 -17.02 15.36 2.14
C CYS A 73 -16.26 16.14 3.23
N GLY A 74 -15.31 16.99 2.86
CA GLY A 74 -14.51 17.77 3.80
C GLY A 74 -13.42 16.97 4.55
N GLY A 75 -13.07 15.79 4.05
CA GLY A 75 -12.01 14.94 4.57
C GLY A 75 -12.52 13.63 5.18
N PHE A 76 -11.81 12.54 4.89
CA PHE A 76 -11.90 11.28 5.63
C PHE A 76 -11.00 11.33 6.86
N HIS A 77 -11.46 10.73 7.96
CA HIS A 77 -10.72 10.67 9.22
C HIS A 77 -9.70 9.52 9.22
N VAL A 78 -10.03 8.43 8.51
CA VAL A 78 -9.17 7.27 8.38
C VAL A 78 -9.49 6.47 7.12
N GLN A 79 -8.48 5.83 6.54
CA GLN A 79 -8.62 4.72 5.61
C GLN A 79 -8.16 3.42 6.28
N LEU A 80 -8.93 2.35 6.09
CA LEU A 80 -8.63 1.02 6.60
C LEU A 80 -8.20 0.13 5.44
N GLY A 81 -6.91 -0.23 5.40
CA GLY A 81 -6.38 -1.20 4.45
C GLY A 81 -6.42 -2.60 5.06
N LEU A 82 -7.13 -3.53 4.44
CA LEU A 82 -7.49 -4.81 5.03
C LEU A 82 -6.68 -6.01 4.49
N GLY A 83 -5.58 -5.76 3.77
CA GLY A 83 -4.74 -6.78 3.12
C GLY A 83 -4.54 -6.53 1.62
N ASP A 84 -3.77 -7.37 0.94
CA ASP A 84 -3.41 -7.28 -0.48
C ASP A 84 -2.87 -5.88 -0.86
N GLN A 85 -1.92 -5.35 -0.09
CA GLN A 85 -1.39 -4.01 -0.35
C GLN A 85 -0.50 -3.97 -1.59
N ILE A 86 0.33 -5.00 -1.81
CA ILE A 86 1.32 -5.02 -2.92
C ILE A 86 1.35 -6.30 -3.76
N TYR A 87 0.59 -7.35 -3.42
CA TYR A 87 0.66 -8.67 -4.07
C TYR A 87 2.11 -9.19 -4.20
N GLY A 88 2.73 -9.40 -3.05
CA GLY A 88 4.06 -9.97 -2.82
C GLY A 88 4.24 -11.40 -3.33
N ASP A 89 3.18 -12.15 -3.66
CA ASP A 89 3.31 -13.51 -4.21
C ASP A 89 4.22 -13.59 -5.44
N ARG A 90 4.35 -12.47 -6.15
CA ARG A 90 5.22 -12.33 -7.32
C ARG A 90 6.68 -12.66 -7.01
N LEU A 91 7.13 -12.45 -5.77
CA LEU A 91 8.47 -12.81 -5.28
C LEU A 91 8.80 -14.28 -5.56
N TRP A 92 7.84 -15.17 -5.31
CA TRP A 92 7.99 -16.61 -5.51
C TRP A 92 8.20 -17.01 -6.97
N LYS A 93 7.83 -16.15 -7.93
CA LYS A 93 8.03 -16.38 -9.37
C LYS A 93 9.19 -15.59 -9.95
N GLU A 94 9.42 -14.39 -9.45
CA GLU A 94 10.37 -13.42 -10.00
C GLU A 94 11.76 -13.55 -9.39
N ILE A 95 11.89 -13.95 -8.11
CA ILE A 95 13.19 -14.13 -7.46
C ILE A 95 13.75 -15.52 -7.77
N PRO A 96 14.91 -15.63 -8.43
CA PRO A 96 15.48 -16.92 -8.81
C PRO A 96 15.71 -17.86 -7.62
N LEU A 97 16.17 -17.35 -6.47
CA LEU A 97 16.42 -18.15 -5.28
C LEU A 97 15.14 -18.74 -4.67
N LEU A 98 14.06 -17.95 -4.60
CA LEU A 98 12.77 -18.44 -4.12
C LEU A 98 12.16 -19.46 -5.09
N LYS A 99 12.29 -19.22 -6.40
CA LYS A 99 11.87 -20.16 -7.43
C LYS A 99 12.63 -21.49 -7.34
N GLN A 100 13.94 -21.44 -7.08
CA GLN A 100 14.75 -22.65 -6.84
C GLN A 100 14.29 -23.38 -5.59
N TRP A 101 14.04 -22.66 -4.49
CA TRP A 101 13.50 -23.25 -3.25
C TRP A 101 12.16 -23.95 -3.48
N LEU A 102 11.25 -23.35 -4.27
CA LEU A 102 9.98 -23.99 -4.66
C LEU A 102 10.16 -25.25 -5.52
N ALA A 103 11.21 -25.29 -6.35
CA ALA A 103 11.54 -26.45 -7.19
C ALA A 103 12.25 -27.58 -6.42
N MET A 104 12.71 -27.35 -5.18
CA MET A 104 13.36 -28.37 -4.38
C MET A 104 12.40 -29.52 -4.04
N SER A 105 12.83 -30.75 -4.36
CA SER A 105 12.08 -31.97 -4.04
C SER A 105 12.27 -32.36 -2.57
N GLY A 106 11.17 -32.76 -1.93
CA GLY A 106 11.16 -33.20 -0.52
C GLY A 106 10.83 -32.07 0.46
N LYS A 107 9.91 -32.35 1.40
CA LYS A 107 9.48 -31.38 2.43
C LYS A 107 10.62 -31.03 3.38
N ASP A 108 11.38 -32.04 3.81
CA ASP A 108 12.47 -31.84 4.77
C ASP A 108 13.63 -31.06 4.14
N ASN A 109 13.97 -31.34 2.88
CA ASN A 109 14.99 -30.59 2.14
C ASN A 109 14.64 -29.10 2.03
N ARG A 110 13.38 -28.77 1.69
CA ARG A 110 12.92 -27.37 1.66
C ARG A 110 12.96 -26.72 3.03
N ARG A 111 12.50 -27.44 4.06
CA ARG A 111 12.49 -26.94 5.44
C ARG A 111 13.89 -26.69 6.00
N SER A 112 14.88 -27.50 5.62
CA SER A 112 16.27 -27.36 6.05
C SER A 112 17.14 -26.49 5.14
N ALA A 113 16.57 -25.95 4.05
CA ALA A 113 17.30 -25.08 3.14
C ALA A 113 17.78 -23.82 3.90
N ALA A 114 19.05 -23.48 3.74
CA ALA A 114 19.63 -22.34 4.44
C ALA A 114 19.16 -21.01 3.82
N TRP A 115 18.65 -20.11 4.65
CA TRP A 115 18.48 -18.70 4.28
C TRP A 115 19.85 -18.02 4.28
N THR A 116 20.38 -17.72 3.10
CA THR A 116 21.69 -17.08 2.97
C THR A 116 21.57 -15.56 2.96
N ALA A 117 22.68 -14.84 3.16
CA ALA A 117 22.71 -13.38 3.03
C ALA A 117 22.19 -12.89 1.66
N ARG A 118 22.34 -13.70 0.61
CA ARG A 118 21.80 -13.36 -0.72
C ARG A 118 20.28 -13.45 -0.78
N HIS A 119 19.67 -14.41 -0.07
CA HIS A 119 18.21 -14.49 0.04
C HIS A 119 17.66 -13.22 0.70
N GLU A 120 18.28 -12.81 1.81
CA GLU A 120 17.93 -11.59 2.54
C GLU A 120 18.00 -10.35 1.64
N GLU A 121 19.12 -10.19 0.91
CA GLU A 121 19.35 -9.07 0.00
C GLU A 121 18.31 -9.03 -1.13
N ASP A 122 18.13 -10.15 -1.85
CA ASP A 122 17.24 -10.20 -3.02
C ASP A 122 15.76 -9.99 -2.63
N VAL A 123 15.32 -10.58 -1.52
CA VAL A 123 13.94 -10.44 -1.02
C VAL A 123 13.70 -9.04 -0.46
N SER A 124 14.62 -8.50 0.34
CA SER A 124 14.51 -7.13 0.86
C SER A 124 14.47 -6.10 -0.26
N HIS A 125 15.35 -6.24 -1.26
CA HIS A 125 15.39 -5.34 -2.40
C HIS A 125 14.10 -5.41 -3.22
N ALA A 126 13.57 -6.60 -3.47
CA ALA A 126 12.33 -6.78 -4.20
C ALA A 126 11.13 -6.18 -3.46
N TYR A 127 10.97 -6.45 -2.15
CA TYR A 127 9.94 -5.82 -1.33
C TYR A 127 10.05 -4.30 -1.33
N PHE A 128 11.25 -3.77 -1.11
CA PHE A 128 11.48 -2.33 -1.16
C PHE A 128 11.06 -1.74 -2.50
N HIS A 129 11.45 -2.37 -3.60
CA HIS A 129 11.06 -1.95 -4.94
C HIS A 129 9.53 -2.01 -5.14
N TYR A 130 8.86 -3.08 -4.73
CA TYR A 130 7.41 -3.22 -4.89
C TYR A 130 6.64 -2.20 -4.04
N TYR A 131 6.99 -2.03 -2.76
CA TYR A 131 6.37 -1.00 -1.92
C TYR A 131 6.61 0.40 -2.48
N SER A 132 7.86 0.75 -2.80
CA SER A 132 8.17 2.10 -3.28
C SER A 132 7.49 2.40 -4.62
N SER A 133 7.55 1.49 -5.59
CA SER A 133 6.90 1.68 -6.90
C SER A 133 5.38 1.68 -6.82
N HIS A 134 4.80 0.82 -5.96
CA HIS A 134 3.35 0.73 -5.80
C HIS A 134 2.78 2.01 -5.21
N PHE A 135 3.31 2.44 -4.06
CA PHE A 135 2.81 3.61 -3.34
C PHE A 135 3.22 4.95 -3.98
N ASP A 136 4.17 4.96 -4.92
CA ASP A 136 4.52 6.15 -5.71
C ASP A 136 3.62 6.35 -6.94
N GLN A 137 2.54 5.58 -7.10
CA GLN A 137 1.60 5.81 -8.18
C GLN A 137 0.81 7.12 -8.01
N PRO A 138 0.45 7.81 -9.12
CA PRO A 138 -0.41 8.98 -9.08
C PRO A 138 -1.74 8.68 -8.37
N TYR A 139 -2.29 9.69 -7.69
CA TYR A 139 -3.49 9.60 -6.85
C TYR A 139 -3.34 8.73 -5.59
N LEU A 140 -2.72 7.55 -5.69
CA LEU A 140 -2.44 6.70 -4.52
C LEU A 140 -1.51 7.43 -3.53
N ARG A 141 -0.36 7.96 -3.99
CA ARG A 141 0.54 8.72 -3.10
C ARG A 141 -0.15 9.94 -2.47
N GLU A 142 -0.99 10.62 -3.25
CA GLU A 142 -1.69 11.83 -2.81
C GLU A 142 -2.76 11.51 -1.77
N ALA A 143 -3.46 10.38 -1.93
CA ALA A 143 -4.43 9.91 -0.94
C ALA A 143 -3.75 9.51 0.35
N PHE A 144 -2.63 8.78 0.28
CA PHE A 144 -1.86 8.36 1.45
C PHE A 144 -1.20 9.53 2.19
N ALA A 145 -0.92 10.63 1.49
CA ALA A 145 -0.41 11.85 2.11
C ALA A 145 -1.51 12.68 2.82
N GLN A 146 -2.79 12.49 2.49
CA GLN A 146 -3.89 13.34 2.99
C GLN A 146 -4.91 12.62 3.86
N ILE A 147 -4.96 11.29 3.80
CA ILE A 147 -5.93 10.47 4.54
C ILE A 147 -5.16 9.57 5.51
N PRO A 148 -5.32 9.76 6.84
CA PRO A 148 -4.68 8.91 7.84
C PRO A 148 -5.03 7.44 7.60
N HIS A 149 -4.10 6.52 7.80
CA HIS A 149 -4.31 5.12 7.44
C HIS A 149 -3.93 4.13 8.55
N VAL A 150 -4.70 3.04 8.64
CA VAL A 150 -4.35 1.84 9.38
C VAL A 150 -4.35 0.70 8.37
N LEU A 151 -3.20 0.07 8.18
CA LEU A 151 -3.03 -1.04 7.24
C LEU A 151 -2.82 -2.34 7.99
N GLN A 152 -3.42 -3.40 7.47
CA GLN A 152 -3.17 -4.77 7.83
C GLN A 152 -2.62 -5.51 6.61
N ILE A 153 -1.77 -6.52 6.86
CA ILE A 153 -1.28 -7.46 5.86
C ILE A 153 -2.18 -8.69 5.78
N ASP A 154 -2.17 -9.36 4.63
CA ASP A 154 -2.71 -10.72 4.49
C ASP A 154 -1.72 -11.66 3.78
N ASP A 155 -2.21 -12.78 3.24
CA ASP A 155 -1.39 -13.82 2.63
C ASP A 155 -0.71 -13.37 1.33
N HIS A 156 -1.33 -12.47 0.56
CA HIS A 156 -0.74 -11.98 -0.68
C HIS A 156 0.34 -10.92 -0.44
N ASP A 157 0.49 -10.37 0.76
CA ASP A 157 1.58 -9.45 1.11
C ASP A 157 2.91 -10.18 1.44
N MET A 158 2.91 -11.53 1.52
CA MET A 158 4.04 -12.37 1.98
C MET A 158 4.62 -13.37 0.94
#